data_AF-X1F710-F1
#
_entry.id   AF-X1F710-F1
#
_cell.length_a   1.000
_cell.length_b   1.000
_cell.length_c   1.000
_cell.angle_alpha   90.00
_cell.angle_beta   90.00
_cell.angle_gamma   90.00
#
_symmetry.space_group_name_H-M   'P 1'
#
loop_
_entity.id
_entity.type
_entity.pdbx_description
1 polymer ?
#
loop_
_entity_poly.entity_id
_entity_poly.type
_entity_poly.pdbx_seq_one_letter_code
_entity_poly.pdbx_strand_id
1 'polypeptide(L)'
;VKAKVFGISVDSPYAQKAWVQQLNLNFPLLSDFNKEVSKAYGVLYEDLGGFKGVAKRSAFVLDRGGIIRYKWVSEDPEKLPDLEAIKKVLQ
;
A
#
# COMPACT_ATOMS: atom_id res chain seq x y z
N VAL A 1 -12.69 10.51 12.28
CA VAL A 1 -12.88 9.04 12.30
C VAL A 1 -11.58 8.34 12.63
N LYS A 2 -11.60 7.23 13.38
CA LYS A 2 -10.40 6.42 13.67
C LYS A 2 -10.26 5.32 12.60
N ALA A 3 -9.38 5.53 11.63
CA ALA A 3 -8.94 4.50 10.69
C ALA A 3 -7.57 3.96 11.10
N LYS A 4 -7.31 2.68 10.85
CA LYS A 4 -5.96 2.12 10.97
C LYS A 4 -5.30 2.16 9.60
N VAL A 5 -4.09 2.69 9.56
CA VAL A 5 -3.27 2.74 8.34
C VAL A 5 -2.29 1.57 8.37
N PHE A 6 -2.13 0.90 7.23
CA PHE A 6 -1.14 -0.13 7.01
C PHE A 6 -0.42 0.20 5.70
N GLY A 7 0.91 0.30 5.74
CA GLY A 7 1.71 0.27 4.51
C GLY A 7 1.99 -1.17 4.13
N ILE A 8 2.04 -1.48 2.84
CA ILE A 8 2.32 -2.83 2.34
C ILE A 8 3.32 -2.69 1.20
N SER A 9 4.38 -3.50 1.23
CA SER A 9 5.27 -3.67 0.08
C SER A 9 5.74 -5.12 -0.01
N VAL A 10 6.35 -5.47 -1.14
CA VAL A 10 6.94 -6.80 -1.39
C VAL A 10 8.30 -6.99 -0.69
N ASP A 11 8.76 -5.99 0.06
CA ASP A 11 10.01 -6.07 0.82
C ASP A 11 9.89 -7.07 1.98
N SER A 12 11.02 -7.64 2.40
CA SER A 12 11.04 -8.60 3.50
C SER A 12 10.58 -7.96 4.83
N PRO A 13 10.08 -8.76 5.79
CA PRO A 13 9.72 -8.25 7.11
C PRO A 13 10.89 -7.53 7.82
N TYR A 14 12.13 -7.95 7.55
CA TYR A 14 13.33 -7.34 8.12
C TYR A 14 13.58 -5.94 7.56
N ALA A 15 13.44 -5.77 6.24
CA ALA A 15 13.57 -4.46 5.59
C ALA A 15 12.45 -3.51 6.06
N GLN A 16 11.21 -4.00 6.14
CA GLN A 16 10.08 -3.21 6.66
C GLN A 16 10.32 -2.75 8.10
N LYS A 17 10.81 -3.64 8.98
CA LYS A 17 11.14 -3.30 10.36
C LYS A 17 12.21 -2.22 10.43
N ALA A 18 13.29 -2.37 9.66
CA ALA A 18 14.35 -1.37 9.61
C ALA A 18 13.82 -0.01 9.11
N TRP A 19 12.95 -0.02 8.10
CA TRP A 19 12.36 1.20 7.54
C TRP A 19 11.45 1.94 8.51
N VAL A 20 10.57 1.20 9.22
CA VAL A 20 9.73 1.76 10.29
C VAL A 20 10.57 2.42 11.37
N GLN A 21 11.67 1.77 11.79
CA GLN A 21 12.57 2.30 12.81
C GLN A 21 13.33 3.54 12.33
N GLN A 22 13.88 3.50 11.11
CA GLN A 22 14.67 4.59 10.54
C GLN A 22 13.84 5.86 10.33
N LEU A 23 12.59 5.73 9.87
CA LEU A 23 11.70 6.87 9.59
C LEU A 23 10.80 7.24 10.77
N ASN A 24 10.89 6.52 11.89
CA ASN A 24 10.02 6.69 13.07
C ASN A 24 8.52 6.72 12.70
N LEU A 25 8.08 5.78 11.87
CA LEU A 25 6.70 5.72 11.39
C LEU A 25 5.73 5.38 12.53
N ASN A 26 4.57 6.04 12.54
CA ASN A 26 3.52 5.81 13.54
C ASN A 26 2.46 4.78 13.09
N PHE A 27 2.72 4.06 12.00
CA PHE A 27 1.88 3.00 11.47
C PHE A 27 2.73 1.79 11.04
N PRO A 28 2.17 0.58 11.08
CA PRO A 28 2.89 -0.63 10.69
C PRO A 28 3.10 -0.70 9.16
N LEU A 29 4.23 -1.30 8.78
CA LEU A 29 4.46 -1.79 7.43
C LEU A 29 4.36 -3.32 7.42
N LEU A 30 3.56 -3.85 6.50
CA LEU A 30 3.34 -5.27 6.28
C LEU A 30 4.18 -5.75 5.10
N SER A 31 4.69 -6.98 5.20
CA SER A 31 5.43 -7.62 4.13
C SER A 31 4.51 -8.51 3.30
N ASP A 32 4.41 -8.21 2.01
CA ASP A 32 3.80 -9.05 0.97
C ASP A 32 4.91 -9.73 0.15
N PHE A 33 5.90 -10.31 0.83
CA PHE A 33 7.09 -10.89 0.19
C PHE A 33 6.75 -11.92 -0.90
N ASN A 34 5.68 -12.69 -0.66
CA ASN A 34 5.16 -13.71 -1.58
C ASN A 34 4.20 -13.15 -2.65
N LYS A 35 3.92 -11.84 -2.64
CA LYS A 35 3.13 -11.12 -3.65
C LYS A 35 1.67 -11.59 -3.72
N GLU A 36 1.14 -12.12 -2.62
CA GLU A 36 -0.23 -12.65 -2.56
C GLU A 36 -1.23 -11.51 -2.52
N VAL A 37 -0.98 -10.49 -1.70
CA VAL A 37 -1.87 -9.34 -1.53
C VAL A 37 -1.86 -8.48 -2.79
N SER A 38 -0.67 -8.16 -3.31
CA SER A 38 -0.52 -7.32 -4.50
C SER A 38 -1.17 -7.96 -5.72
N LYS A 39 -1.11 -9.29 -5.87
CA LYS A 39 -1.86 -10.02 -6.90
C LYS A 39 -3.36 -9.98 -6.66
N ALA A 40 -3.81 -10.30 -5.45
CA ALA A 40 -5.24 -10.31 -5.10
C ALA A 40 -5.92 -8.95 -5.32
N TYR A 41 -5.20 -7.85 -5.09
CA TYR A 41 -5.69 -6.49 -5.30
C TYR A 41 -5.48 -5.97 -6.74
N GLY A 42 -4.84 -6.76 -7.62
CA GLY A 42 -4.57 -6.38 -9.01
C GLY A 42 -3.57 -5.23 -9.14
N VAL A 43 -2.62 -5.13 -8.22
CA VAL A 43 -1.64 -4.03 -8.10
C VAL A 43 -0.20 -4.55 -8.07
N LEU A 44 0.11 -5.58 -8.86
CA LEU A 44 1.48 -6.05 -9.06
C LEU A 44 1.97 -5.63 -10.45
N TYR A 45 3.16 -5.02 -10.53
CA TYR A 45 3.93 -4.92 -11.77
C TYR A 45 4.62 -6.25 -12.05
N GLU A 46 4.42 -6.78 -13.25
CA GLU A 46 5.22 -7.92 -13.74
C GLU A 46 6.67 -7.50 -13.96
N ASP A 47 6.89 -6.30 -14.49
CA ASP A 47 8.19 -5.64 -14.66
C ASP A 47 8.04 -4.13 -14.48
N LEU A 48 8.89 -3.54 -13.65
CA LEU A 48 9.04 -2.10 -13.48
C LEU A 48 10.52 -1.74 -13.65
N GLY A 49 10.92 -1.34 -14.84
CA GLY A 49 12.30 -0.92 -15.11
C GLY A 49 13.34 -2.00 -14.81
N GLY A 50 13.01 -3.27 -15.06
CA GLY A 50 13.84 -4.44 -14.76
C GLY A 50 13.60 -5.07 -13.38
N PHE A 51 12.84 -4.41 -12.50
CA PHE A 51 12.43 -4.99 -11.22
C PHE A 51 11.11 -5.77 -11.38
N LYS A 52 11.15 -7.08 -11.18
CA LYS A 52 9.97 -7.94 -11.34
C LYS A 52 9.18 -8.10 -10.05
N GLY A 53 7.85 -8.08 -10.16
CA GLY A 53 6.96 -8.33 -9.04
C GLY A 53 6.96 -7.22 -7.99
N VAL A 54 6.96 -5.96 -8.45
CA VAL A 54 6.90 -4.76 -7.58
C VAL A 54 5.44 -4.36 -7.36
N ALA A 55 5.05 -3.99 -6.15
CA ALA A 55 3.70 -3.47 -5.91
C ALA A 55 3.51 -2.11 -6.60
N LYS A 56 2.41 -1.94 -7.33
CA LYS A 56 1.99 -0.64 -7.87
C LYS A 56 1.64 0.28 -6.71
N ARG A 57 2.03 1.55 -6.83
CA ARG A 57 1.62 2.55 -5.86
C ARG A 57 0.10 2.70 -5.92
N SER A 58 -0.54 2.42 -4.80
CA SER A 58 -1.99 2.31 -4.69
C SER A 58 -2.47 2.67 -3.30
N ALA A 59 -3.74 3.02 -3.18
CA ALA A 59 -4.40 3.36 -1.93
C ALA A 59 -5.83 2.80 -1.93
N PHE A 60 -6.19 2.14 -0.84
CA PHE A 60 -7.50 1.54 -0.65
C PHE A 60 -8.05 1.96 0.71
N VAL A 61 -9.35 2.26 0.77
CA VAL A 61 -10.07 2.44 2.04
C VAL A 61 -11.14 1.37 2.11
N LEU A 62 -11.08 0.55 3.16
CA LEU A 62 -12.05 -0.50 3.43
C LEU A 62 -12.92 -0.08 4.62
N ASP A 63 -14.21 -0.40 4.56
CA ASP A 63 -15.07 -0.30 5.74
C ASP A 63 -14.88 -1.50 6.70
N ARG A 64 -15.65 -1.52 7.80
CA ARG A 64 -15.57 -2.60 8.80
C ARG A 64 -16.06 -3.96 8.31
N GLY A 65 -16.81 -4.00 7.20
CA GLY A 65 -17.23 -5.23 6.54
C GLY A 65 -16.22 -5.73 5.51
N GLY A 66 -15.09 -5.04 5.35
CA GLY A 66 -14.07 -5.39 4.34
C GLY A 66 -14.42 -4.91 2.93
N ILE A 67 -15.43 -4.07 2.76
CA ILE A 67 -15.83 -3.54 1.46
C ILE A 67 -14.96 -2.34 1.10
N ILE A 68 -14.40 -2.35 -0.11
CA ILE A 68 -13.62 -1.23 -0.64
C ILE A 68 -14.56 -0.04 -0.90
N ARG A 69 -14.37 1.05 -0.16
CA ARG A 69 -15.08 2.33 -0.30
C ARG A 69 -14.31 3.35 -1.14
N TYR A 70 -13.01 3.15 -1.28
CA TYR A 70 -12.16 3.95 -2.16
C TYR A 70 -11.03 3.09 -2.72
N LYS A 71 -10.72 3.29 -3.99
CA LYS A 71 -9.61 2.66 -4.70
C LYS A 71 -8.92 3.71 -5.57
N TRP A 72 -7.60 3.77 -5.45
CA TRP A 72 -6.73 4.51 -6.34
C TRP A 72 -5.51 3.67 -6.67
N VAL A 73 -5.15 3.60 -7.95
CA VAL A 73 -4.00 2.83 -8.45
C VAL A 73 -3.33 3.68 -9.52
N SER A 74 -2.00 3.77 -9.47
CA SER A 74 -1.21 4.48 -10.47
C SER A 74 -0.35 3.50 -11.26
N GLU A 75 -0.32 3.69 -12.58
CA GLU A 75 0.67 3.06 -13.49
C GLU A 75 2.02 3.80 -13.47
N ASP A 76 2.05 4.97 -12.84
CA ASP A 76 3.25 5.76 -12.63
C ASP A 76 3.67 5.62 -11.14
N PRO A 77 4.83 5.02 -10.84
CA PRO A 77 5.29 4.82 -9.47
C PRO A 77 5.65 6.12 -8.73
N GLU A 78 5.75 7.25 -9.41
CA GLU A 78 6.08 8.56 -8.82
C GLU A 78 4.85 9.34 -8.37
N LYS A 79 3.69 9.12 -9.02
CA LYS A 79 2.44 9.82 -8.66
C LYS A 79 1.96 9.43 -7.27
N LEU A 80 1.61 10.38 -6.42
CA LEU A 80 1.03 10.10 -5.11
C LEU A 80 -0.51 10.05 -5.16
N PRO A 81 -1.15 9.30 -4.25
CA PRO A 81 -2.60 9.35 -4.10
C PRO A 81 -3.06 10.73 -3.61
N ASP A 82 -4.28 11.12 -3.98
CA ASP A 82 -4.92 12.31 -3.43
C ASP A 82 -5.33 12.05 -1.96
N LEU A 83 -4.55 12.63 -1.04
CA LEU A 83 -4.78 12.49 0.40
C LEU A 83 -6.06 13.19 0.86
N GLU A 84 -6.50 14.26 0.19
CA GLU A 84 -7.74 14.96 0.54
C GLU A 84 -8.96 14.14 0.11
N ALA A 85 -8.89 13.48 -1.05
CA ALA A 85 -9.92 12.50 -1.44
C ALA A 85 -10.02 11.36 -0.43
N ILE A 86 -8.90 10.81 0.04
CA ILE A 86 -8.88 9.76 1.06
C ILE A 86 -9.48 10.27 2.38
N LYS A 87 -9.10 11.46 2.85
CA LYS A 87 -9.65 12.04 4.08
C LYS A 87 -11.17 12.24 4.00
N LYS A 88 -11.70 12.67 2.85
CA LYS A 88 -13.16 12.82 2.65
C LYS A 88 -13.91 11.50 2.77
N VAL A 89 -13.34 10.41 2.26
CA VAL A 89 -13.93 9.05 2.40
C VAL A 89 -13.94 8.59 3.85
N LEU A 90 -12.99 9.07 4.66
CA LEU A 90 -12.90 8.74 6.07
C LEU A 90 -13.82 9.58 6.96
N GLN A 91 -14.49 10.63 6.49
CA GLN A 91 -15.40 11.45 7.32
C GLN A 91 -16.76 10.79 7.48
#